data_AF-A0A7S2JJL5-F1
#
_entry.id   AF-A0A7S2JJL5-F1
#
_cell.length_a   1.000
_cell.length_b   1.000
_cell.length_c   1.000
_cell.angle_alpha   90.00
_cell.angle_beta   90.00
_cell.angle_gamma   90.00
#
_symmetry.space_group_name_H-M   'P 1'
#
loop_
_entity.id
_entity.type
_entity.pdbx_description
1 polymer ?
#
loop_
_entity_poly.entity_id
_entity_poly.type
_entity_poly.pdbx_seq_one_letter_code
_entity_poly.pdbx_strand_id
1 'polypeptide(L)'
;FPTEFDFTQSTVFSYYDILVQEGSRMAINLRNPGLLADQQITITVFNVRLGRGGGQTRWNLVTYSDDALTQKRDEALQFEGGFRLPGKISVIGAPVLTSTWRESRQLYPVKALFEPRAGEWGTAEFRLSFSQPVFSQGKIVISCQGAGDSSGYALRTDGFVIIGTAQIDSRPVLDKATGAIQAT
;
A
#
# COMPACT_ATOMS: atom_id res chain seq x y z
N PHE A 1 4.71 -6.49 -11.27
CA PHE A 1 3.40 -7.15 -11.07
C PHE A 1 3.37 -7.65 -9.64
N PRO A 2 2.35 -7.36 -8.82
CA PRO A 2 2.31 -7.98 -7.50
C PRO A 2 2.29 -9.50 -7.74
N THR A 3 3.12 -10.25 -7.02
CA THR A 3 2.95 -11.68 -6.95
C THR A 3 1.55 -11.92 -6.41
N GLU A 4 0.64 -12.28 -7.31
CA GLU A 4 -0.66 -12.83 -6.97
C GLU A 4 -0.44 -14.03 -6.03
N PHE A 5 -1.47 -14.36 -5.24
CA PHE A 5 -1.49 -15.36 -4.16
C PHE A 5 -0.34 -16.37 -4.20
N ASP A 6 0.39 -16.55 -3.11
CA ASP A 6 1.35 -17.65 -2.98
C ASP A 6 0.66 -18.82 -2.25
N PHE A 7 0.44 -19.89 -3.00
CA PHE A 7 -0.19 -21.11 -2.57
C PHE A 7 0.81 -22.15 -2.07
N THR A 8 2.13 -21.93 -2.06
CA THR A 8 3.15 -22.97 -1.76
C THR A 8 2.99 -23.68 -0.41
N GLN A 9 2.32 -23.05 0.56
CA GLN A 9 2.02 -23.62 1.88
C GLN A 9 0.53 -23.68 2.19
N SER A 10 -0.32 -23.52 1.17
CA SER A 10 -1.75 -23.53 1.33
C SER A 10 -2.29 -24.95 1.48
N THR A 11 -3.43 -25.07 2.16
CA THR A 11 -4.15 -26.34 2.27
C THR A 11 -5.61 -26.13 1.90
N VAL A 12 -6.30 -27.20 1.52
CA VAL A 12 -7.74 -27.18 1.29
C VAL A 12 -8.44 -27.93 2.40
N PHE A 13 -9.74 -27.67 2.55
CA PHE A 13 -10.58 -28.48 3.43
C PHE A 13 -10.43 -29.98 3.11
N SER A 14 -10.42 -30.83 4.14
CA SER A 14 -9.96 -32.23 4.09
C SER A 14 -10.72 -33.16 3.13
N TYR A 15 -11.83 -32.71 2.55
CA TYR A 15 -12.59 -33.48 1.55
C TYR A 15 -12.05 -33.32 0.13
N TYR A 16 -11.11 -32.39 -0.09
CA TYR A 16 -10.53 -32.12 -1.41
C TYR A 16 -9.04 -32.47 -1.46
N ASP A 17 -8.61 -33.00 -2.59
CA ASP A 17 -7.20 -33.27 -2.87
C ASP A 17 -6.57 -32.13 -3.69
N ILE A 18 -5.29 -31.87 -3.45
CA ILE A 18 -4.50 -30.89 -4.23
C ILE A 18 -3.78 -31.65 -5.34
N LEU A 19 -4.07 -31.31 -6.60
CA LEU A 19 -3.42 -31.92 -7.78
C LEU A 19 -2.11 -31.21 -8.14
N VAL A 20 -2.11 -29.87 -8.06
CA VAL A 20 -0.97 -29.02 -8.41
C VAL A 20 -0.87 -27.88 -7.40
N GLN A 21 0.34 -27.55 -6.98
CA GLN A 21 0.60 -26.46 -6.04
C GLN A 21 1.98 -25.85 -6.33
N GLU A 22 1.99 -24.73 -7.05
CA GLU A 22 3.21 -24.11 -7.58
C GLU A 22 3.10 -22.59 -7.50
N GLY A 23 3.76 -21.96 -6.53
CA GLY A 23 3.77 -20.50 -6.41
C GLY A 23 2.36 -19.93 -6.42
N SER A 24 1.99 -19.27 -7.52
CA SER A 24 0.68 -18.66 -7.70
C SER A 24 -0.40 -19.51 -8.34
N ARG A 25 -0.17 -20.81 -8.51
CA ARG A 25 -1.11 -21.75 -9.08
C ARG A 25 -1.44 -22.86 -8.08
N MET A 26 -2.73 -23.14 -7.95
CA MET A 26 -3.25 -24.28 -7.21
C MET A 26 -4.36 -24.95 -8.03
N ALA A 27 -4.33 -26.27 -8.15
CA ALA A 27 -5.38 -27.07 -8.75
C ALA A 27 -5.95 -28.03 -7.70
N ILE A 28 -7.27 -28.05 -7.57
CA ILE A 28 -7.99 -28.80 -6.55
C ILE A 28 -8.86 -29.84 -7.26
N ASN A 29 -8.78 -31.09 -6.82
CA ASN A 29 -9.65 -32.15 -7.30
C ASN A 29 -11.04 -31.99 -6.68
N LEU A 30 -12.03 -31.77 -7.53
CA LEU A 30 -13.43 -31.57 -7.11
C LEU A 30 -14.30 -32.80 -7.40
N ARG A 31 -13.72 -33.95 -7.76
CA ARG A 31 -14.45 -35.17 -8.14
C ARG A 31 -15.31 -35.74 -7.01
N ASN A 32 -14.94 -35.52 -5.75
CA ASN A 32 -15.70 -35.94 -4.58
C ASN A 32 -16.01 -34.70 -3.72
N PRO A 33 -17.27 -34.23 -3.64
CA PRO A 33 -18.51 -34.88 -4.08
C PRO A 33 -18.86 -34.74 -5.58
N GLY A 34 -18.11 -33.96 -6.35
CA GLY A 34 -18.43 -33.64 -7.75
C GLY A 34 -19.09 -32.27 -7.91
N LEU A 35 -18.93 -31.67 -9.09
CA LEU A 35 -19.63 -30.45 -9.47
C LEU A 35 -20.96 -30.79 -10.14
N LEU A 36 -22.07 -30.47 -9.49
CA LEU A 36 -23.42 -30.63 -10.03
C LEU A 36 -23.96 -29.29 -10.54
N ALA A 37 -24.76 -29.33 -11.60
CA ALA A 37 -25.42 -28.14 -12.14
C ALA A 37 -26.36 -27.53 -11.10
N ASP A 38 -26.44 -26.20 -11.07
CA ASP A 38 -27.27 -25.41 -10.15
C ASP A 38 -27.00 -25.62 -8.65
N GLN A 39 -25.92 -26.32 -8.29
CA GLN A 39 -25.51 -26.49 -6.90
C GLN A 39 -24.30 -25.61 -6.59
N GLN A 40 -24.46 -24.71 -5.63
CA GLN A 40 -23.34 -23.91 -5.14
C GLN A 40 -22.40 -24.80 -4.31
N ILE A 41 -21.11 -24.76 -4.67
CA ILE A 41 -20.05 -25.38 -3.89
C ILE A 41 -19.18 -24.30 -3.25
N THR A 42 -18.70 -24.58 -2.04
CA THR A 42 -17.77 -23.70 -1.33
C THR A 42 -16.43 -24.43 -1.18
N ILE A 43 -15.38 -23.80 -1.69
CA ILE A 43 -14.00 -24.27 -1.55
C ILE A 43 -13.29 -23.31 -0.60
N THR A 44 -12.79 -23.84 0.51
CA THR A 44 -12.02 -23.07 1.48
C THR A 44 -10.55 -23.45 1.37
N VAL A 45 -9.72 -22.47 1.02
CA VAL A 45 -8.26 -22.61 0.98
C VAL A 45 -7.68 -21.87 2.19
N PHE A 46 -6.87 -22.57 2.99
CA PHE A 46 -6.21 -22.06 4.17
C PHE A 46 -4.75 -21.73 3.89
N ASN A 47 -4.15 -20.89 4.73
CA ASN A 47 -2.73 -20.52 4.66
C ASN A 47 -2.29 -19.96 3.30
N VAL A 48 -3.18 -19.22 2.63
CA VAL A 48 -2.84 -18.50 1.40
C VAL A 48 -2.03 -17.27 1.75
N ARG A 49 -0.81 -17.19 1.21
CA ARG A 49 0.05 -16.01 1.41
C ARG A 49 -0.33 -14.95 0.40
N LEU A 50 -0.52 -13.73 0.89
CA LEU A 50 -0.90 -12.61 0.06
C LEU A 50 0.33 -11.90 -0.50
N GLY A 51 0.20 -11.37 -1.72
CA GLY A 51 1.24 -10.59 -2.37
C GLY A 51 1.65 -9.35 -1.55
N ARG A 52 2.93 -8.99 -1.59
CA ARG A 52 3.48 -7.85 -0.81
C ARG A 52 2.94 -6.48 -1.20
N GLY A 53 2.34 -6.37 -2.39
CA GLY A 53 2.05 -5.08 -3.01
C GLY A 53 0.92 -4.29 -2.34
N GLY A 54 -0.08 -4.91 -1.71
CA GLY A 54 -1.36 -4.21 -1.51
C GLY A 54 -2.26 -4.30 -2.76
N GLY A 55 -3.38 -3.59 -2.76
CA GLY A 55 -4.17 -3.31 -3.96
C GLY A 55 -5.34 -4.26 -4.21
N GLN A 56 -5.97 -4.10 -5.36
CA GLN A 56 -7.06 -4.97 -5.81
C GLN A 56 -6.49 -6.36 -6.10
N THR A 57 -7.04 -7.38 -5.45
CA THR A 57 -6.64 -8.76 -5.76
C THR A 57 -7.32 -9.18 -7.06
N ARG A 58 -6.50 -9.68 -7.99
CA ARG A 58 -6.93 -10.30 -9.25
C ARG A 58 -6.51 -11.76 -9.24
N TRP A 59 -7.39 -12.62 -9.73
CA TRP A 59 -7.09 -14.03 -9.87
C TRP A 59 -7.94 -14.64 -10.99
N ASN A 60 -7.50 -15.79 -11.48
CA ASN A 60 -8.19 -16.54 -12.53
C ASN A 60 -8.73 -17.83 -11.92
N LEU A 61 -9.98 -18.17 -12.23
CA LEU A 61 -10.54 -19.48 -11.98
C LEU A 61 -10.71 -20.18 -13.33
N VAL A 62 -10.26 -21.42 -13.43
CA VAL A 62 -10.48 -22.26 -14.61
C VAL A 62 -10.90 -23.65 -14.14
N THR A 63 -11.97 -24.19 -14.72
CA THR A 63 -12.43 -25.55 -14.45
C THR A 63 -11.99 -26.47 -15.59
N TYR A 64 -11.67 -27.72 -15.24
CA TYR A 64 -11.26 -28.74 -16.19
C TYR A 64 -12.11 -30.00 -15.98
N SER A 65 -12.35 -30.75 -17.05
CA SER A 65 -13.03 -32.05 -16.98
C SER A 65 -12.08 -33.22 -16.74
N ASP A 66 -10.77 -32.99 -16.80
CA ASP A 66 -9.73 -34.00 -16.65
C ASP A 66 -8.68 -33.61 -15.58
N ASP A 67 -8.07 -34.63 -14.97
CA ASP A 67 -7.05 -34.44 -13.93
C ASP A 67 -5.72 -33.93 -14.53
N ALA A 68 -5.51 -34.08 -15.84
CA ALA A 68 -4.35 -33.58 -16.57
C ALA A 68 -4.44 -32.08 -16.92
N LEU A 69 -5.56 -31.42 -16.60
CA LEU A 69 -5.80 -29.99 -16.83
C LEU A 69 -5.67 -29.61 -18.31
N THR A 70 -6.12 -30.48 -19.22
CA THR A 70 -6.03 -30.27 -20.68
C THR A 70 -7.37 -29.87 -21.29
N GLN A 71 -8.47 -30.40 -20.78
CA GLN A 71 -9.81 -30.17 -21.28
C GLN A 71 -10.52 -29.14 -20.39
N LYS A 72 -10.34 -27.88 -20.73
CA LYS A 72 -10.97 -26.74 -20.06
C LYS A 72 -12.49 -26.74 -20.30
N ARG A 73 -13.26 -26.48 -19.24
CA ARG A 73 -14.72 -26.32 -19.30
C ARG A 73 -15.13 -24.86 -19.26
N ASP A 74 -14.86 -24.19 -18.15
CA ASP A 74 -15.27 -22.81 -17.89
C ASP A 74 -14.11 -21.98 -17.33
N GLU A 75 -14.25 -20.66 -17.37
CA GLU A 75 -13.31 -19.75 -16.74
C GLU A 75 -13.95 -18.46 -16.24
N ALA A 76 -13.34 -17.91 -15.19
CA ALA A 76 -13.50 -16.53 -14.78
C ALA A 76 -12.11 -15.89 -14.72
N LEU A 77 -11.78 -15.09 -15.73
CA LEU A 77 -10.49 -14.42 -15.86
C LEU A 77 -10.54 -13.03 -15.23
N GLN A 78 -9.40 -12.58 -14.70
CA GLN A 78 -9.20 -11.27 -14.10
C GLN A 78 -10.27 -10.93 -13.06
N PHE A 79 -10.71 -11.93 -12.28
CA PHE A 79 -11.79 -11.74 -11.34
C PHE A 79 -11.37 -10.74 -10.25
N GLU A 80 -12.11 -9.65 -10.16
CA GLU A 80 -11.85 -8.56 -9.21
C GLU A 80 -12.78 -8.61 -7.98
N GLY A 81 -13.73 -9.54 -7.90
CA GLY A 81 -14.65 -9.66 -6.74
C GLY A 81 -14.01 -10.20 -5.46
N GLY A 82 -12.67 -10.18 -5.36
CA GLY A 82 -11.92 -10.60 -4.17
C GLY A 82 -11.81 -9.50 -3.11
N PHE A 83 -10.85 -9.66 -2.20
CA PHE A 83 -10.54 -8.64 -1.19
C PHE A 83 -9.50 -7.65 -1.72
N ARG A 84 -9.49 -6.44 -1.14
CA ARG A 84 -8.48 -5.42 -1.40
C ARG A 84 -7.44 -5.46 -0.29
N LEU A 85 -6.18 -5.73 -0.61
CA LEU A 85 -5.11 -5.70 0.37
C LEU A 85 -4.78 -4.23 0.70
N PRO A 86 -4.81 -3.80 1.97
CA PRO A 86 -4.45 -2.44 2.32
C PRO A 86 -3.00 -2.15 1.91
N GLY A 87 -2.78 -1.01 1.27
CA GLY A 87 -1.42 -0.51 1.06
C GLY A 87 -0.78 -0.13 2.40
N LYS A 88 0.53 -0.29 2.49
CA LYS A 88 1.37 0.22 3.58
C LYS A 88 1.99 1.58 3.22
N ILE A 89 1.96 2.51 4.17
CA ILE A 89 2.74 3.75 4.21
C ILE A 89 3.79 3.60 5.31
N SER A 90 5.04 3.94 5.02
CA SER A 90 6.14 3.87 6.00
C SER A 90 6.94 5.18 6.01
N VAL A 91 7.40 5.59 7.19
CA VAL A 91 8.39 6.67 7.32
C VAL A 91 9.78 6.04 7.14
N ILE A 92 10.57 6.59 6.21
CA ILE A 92 11.96 6.17 5.99
C ILE A 92 12.87 7.03 6.85
N GLY A 93 13.65 6.36 7.70
CA GLY A 93 14.63 7.01 8.58
C GLY A 93 14.00 7.62 9.83
N ALA A 94 14.87 8.04 10.75
CA ALA A 94 14.46 8.83 11.89
C ALA A 94 14.28 10.29 11.45
N PRO A 95 13.11 10.91 11.70
CA PRO A 95 12.95 12.34 11.42
C PRO A 95 13.95 13.11 12.27
N VAL A 96 14.78 13.92 11.60
CA VAL A 96 15.78 14.76 12.26
C VAL A 96 15.18 16.15 12.38
N LEU A 97 15.08 16.63 13.63
CA LEU A 97 14.72 18.02 13.88
C LEU A 97 15.94 18.89 13.60
N THR A 98 15.79 19.83 12.68
CA THR A 98 16.87 20.73 12.26
C THR A 98 16.52 22.16 12.61
N SER A 99 17.51 22.95 13.01
CA SER A 99 17.29 24.37 13.27
C SER A 99 17.04 25.12 11.96
N THR A 100 16.13 26.09 11.98
CA THR A 100 15.87 27.00 10.85
C THR A 100 17.13 27.75 10.38
N TRP A 101 18.10 27.97 11.27
CA TRP A 101 19.40 28.56 10.90
C TRP A 101 20.19 27.73 9.90
N ARG A 102 19.90 26.43 9.78
CA ARG A 102 20.56 25.51 8.85
C ARG A 102 20.27 25.85 7.39
N GLU A 103 19.09 26.40 7.10
CA GLU A 103 18.70 26.90 5.77
C GLU A 103 19.50 28.17 5.41
N SER A 104 19.87 28.98 6.41
CA SER A 104 20.64 30.22 6.25
C SER A 104 22.11 30.07 6.68
N ARG A 105 22.71 28.90 6.43
CA ARG A 105 24.08 28.59 6.88
C ARG A 105 25.13 29.60 6.41
N GLN A 106 24.92 30.25 5.26
CA GLN A 106 25.82 31.29 4.76
C GLN A 106 25.84 32.53 5.66
N LEU A 107 24.70 32.91 6.23
CA LEU A 107 24.58 34.05 7.15
C LEU A 107 24.88 33.67 8.61
N TYR A 108 24.60 32.43 9.00
CA TYR A 108 24.75 31.96 10.38
C TYR A 108 25.49 30.62 10.48
N PRO A 109 26.76 30.53 10.04
CA PRO A 109 27.48 29.27 9.89
C PRO A 109 27.68 28.51 11.20
N VAL A 110 27.83 29.23 12.32
CA VAL A 110 28.01 28.62 13.65
C VAL A 110 26.68 28.15 14.23
N LYS A 111 25.62 28.98 14.18
CA LYS A 111 24.29 28.61 14.72
C LYS A 111 23.67 27.44 13.97
N ALA A 112 23.91 27.35 12.66
CA ALA A 112 23.46 26.27 11.79
C ALA A 112 24.01 24.87 12.14
N LEU A 113 25.04 24.77 12.98
CA LEU A 113 25.62 23.50 13.41
C LEU A 113 24.93 22.88 14.62
N PHE A 114 24.14 23.66 15.36
CA PHE A 114 23.50 23.20 16.58
C PHE A 114 22.11 22.62 16.29
N GLU A 115 21.70 21.68 17.14
CA GLU A 115 20.31 21.27 17.23
C GLU A 115 19.44 22.44 17.71
N PRO A 116 18.17 22.52 17.27
CA PRO A 116 17.27 23.58 17.69
C PRO A 116 17.05 23.57 19.20
N ARG A 117 17.13 24.76 19.81
CA ARG A 117 17.01 24.92 21.27
C ARG A 117 15.56 25.16 21.68
N ALA A 118 15.26 25.00 22.96
CA ALA A 118 13.95 25.33 23.51
C ALA A 118 13.61 26.80 23.23
N GLY A 119 12.41 27.05 22.67
CA GLY A 119 11.95 28.39 22.26
C GLY A 119 12.40 28.82 20.86
N GLU A 120 13.14 27.98 20.14
CA GLU A 120 13.51 28.22 18.74
C GLU A 120 12.63 27.40 17.78
N TRP A 121 12.37 27.95 16.60
CA TRP A 121 11.69 27.23 15.52
C TRP A 121 12.63 26.19 14.89
N GLY A 122 12.16 24.95 14.84
CA GLY A 122 12.81 23.83 14.15
C GLY A 122 11.99 23.30 12.98
N THR A 123 12.65 22.66 12.03
CA THR A 123 12.03 21.98 10.88
C THR A 123 12.33 20.49 10.95
N ALA A 124 11.29 19.67 10.84
CA ALA A 124 11.39 18.22 10.75
C ALA A 124 11.09 17.79 9.31
N GLU A 125 12.00 17.02 8.71
CA GLU A 125 11.81 16.40 7.39
C GLU A 125 11.34 14.96 7.56
N PHE A 126 10.24 14.60 6.87
CA PHE A 126 9.74 13.23 6.81
C PHE A 126 9.84 12.70 5.39
N ARG A 127 10.36 11.49 5.24
CA ARG A 127 10.37 10.77 3.95
C ARG A 127 9.36 9.65 4.01
N LEU A 128 8.35 9.71 3.17
CA LEU A 128 7.30 8.69 3.12
C LEU A 128 7.57 7.72 1.96
N SER A 129 7.37 6.43 2.24
CA SER A 129 7.37 5.36 1.25
C SER A 129 6.01 4.70 1.18
N PHE A 130 5.53 4.53 -0.04
CA PHE A 130 4.25 3.90 -0.36
C PHE A 130 4.54 2.54 -1.00
N SER A 131 3.87 1.50 -0.51
CA SER A 131 3.96 0.14 -1.08
C SER A 131 3.30 -0.02 -2.46
N GLN A 132 2.52 0.98 -2.89
CA GLN A 132 1.82 0.99 -4.18
C GLN A 132 2.19 2.24 -4.99
N PRO A 133 2.11 2.17 -6.33
CA PRO A 133 2.19 3.35 -7.18
C PRO A 133 1.17 4.40 -6.74
N VAL A 134 1.64 5.62 -6.55
CA VAL A 134 0.79 6.80 -6.36
C VAL A 134 0.60 7.43 -7.73
N PHE A 135 -0.63 7.43 -8.23
CA PHE A 135 -0.96 8.04 -9.51
C PHE A 135 -1.18 9.55 -9.36
N SER A 136 -0.84 10.31 -10.40
CA SER A 136 -1.15 11.74 -10.49
C SER A 136 -2.65 11.98 -10.30
N GLN A 137 -3.04 13.09 -9.67
CA GLN A 137 -4.42 13.43 -9.23
C GLN A 137 -4.94 12.71 -7.97
N GLY A 138 -4.14 11.85 -7.34
CA GLY A 138 -4.44 11.35 -6.00
C GLY A 138 -4.33 12.45 -4.93
N LYS A 139 -5.26 12.49 -3.97
CA LYS A 139 -5.21 13.42 -2.84
C LYS A 139 -4.38 12.83 -1.70
N ILE A 140 -3.30 13.51 -1.31
CA ILE A 140 -2.60 13.27 -0.05
C ILE A 140 -3.03 14.34 0.94
N VAL A 141 -3.49 13.90 2.12
CA VAL A 141 -3.86 14.79 3.23
C VAL A 141 -2.86 14.55 4.35
N ILE A 142 -2.17 15.61 4.77
CA ILE A 142 -1.23 15.57 5.89
C ILE A 142 -1.81 16.44 7.01
N SER A 143 -2.01 15.85 8.18
CA SER A 143 -2.48 16.52 9.39
C SER A 143 -1.49 16.30 10.53
N CYS A 144 -1.26 17.33 11.34
CA CYS A 144 -0.46 17.25 12.55
C CYS A 144 -1.39 17.38 13.76
N GLN A 145 -1.28 16.47 14.72
CA GLN A 145 -1.97 16.62 16.01
C GLN A 145 -1.33 17.78 16.78
N GLY A 146 -2.13 18.78 17.09
CA GLY A 146 -1.63 20.04 17.65
C GLY A 146 -1.17 21.03 16.60
N ALA A 147 -1.84 21.09 15.44
CA ALA A 147 -1.80 22.23 14.53
C ALA A 147 -3.00 23.16 14.79
N GLY A 148 -2.78 24.48 14.82
CA GLY A 148 -3.78 25.51 15.09
C GLY A 148 -3.19 26.76 15.76
N ASP A 149 -3.95 27.86 15.80
CA ASP A 149 -3.52 29.19 16.27
C ASP A 149 -2.99 29.24 17.71
N SER A 150 -3.29 28.21 18.52
CA SER A 150 -2.91 28.08 19.94
C SER A 150 -1.92 26.93 20.21
N SER A 151 -1.27 26.40 19.17
CA SER A 151 -0.41 25.22 19.27
C SER A 151 1.06 25.51 18.89
N GLY A 152 1.99 24.75 19.48
CA GLY A 152 3.43 24.90 19.24
C GLY A 152 3.94 24.30 17.92
N TYR A 153 3.06 23.73 17.11
CA TYR A 153 3.42 23.08 15.85
C TYR A 153 2.59 23.67 14.70
N ALA A 154 3.26 24.01 13.60
CA ALA A 154 2.62 24.46 12.38
C ALA A 154 3.14 23.64 11.20
N LEU A 155 2.22 23.15 10.36
CA LEU A 155 2.58 22.59 9.07
C LEU A 155 2.93 23.74 8.13
N ARG A 156 4.16 23.77 7.60
CA ARG A 156 4.57 24.78 6.61
C ARG A 156 3.82 24.54 5.30
N THR A 157 3.24 25.59 4.73
CA THR A 157 2.62 25.60 3.40
C THR A 157 3.62 25.90 2.29
N ASP A 158 4.91 25.90 2.59
CA ASP A 158 5.93 25.98 1.56
C ASP A 158 5.84 24.73 0.68
N GLY A 159 6.08 24.90 -0.63
CA GLY A 159 5.95 23.81 -1.59
C GLY A 159 6.82 22.63 -1.18
N PHE A 160 6.22 21.44 -1.10
CA PHE A 160 6.96 20.19 -0.96
C PHE A 160 7.03 19.49 -2.31
N VAL A 161 8.15 18.82 -2.56
CA VAL A 161 8.36 18.05 -3.79
C VAL A 161 8.03 16.59 -3.51
N ILE A 162 7.08 16.04 -4.26
CA ILE A 162 6.88 14.59 -4.30
C ILE A 162 7.90 14.03 -5.28
N ILE A 163 8.90 13.32 -4.77
CA ILE A 163 9.93 12.69 -5.60
C ILE A 163 9.44 11.28 -6.00
N GLY A 164 8.95 11.14 -7.23
CA GLY A 164 8.60 9.86 -7.86
C GLY A 164 9.51 9.55 -9.06
N THR A 165 9.03 8.76 -10.01
CA THR A 165 9.67 8.59 -11.35
C THR A 165 9.62 9.86 -12.19
N ALA A 166 8.77 10.82 -11.81
CA ALA A 166 8.76 12.19 -12.28
C ALA A 166 8.70 13.13 -11.07
N GLN A 167 9.26 14.35 -11.22
CA GLN A 167 9.00 15.44 -10.28
C GLN A 167 7.68 16.10 -10.67
N ILE A 168 6.76 16.16 -9.71
CA ILE A 168 5.52 16.91 -9.85
C ILE A 168 5.59 18.05 -8.85
N ASP A 169 5.61 19.29 -9.36
CA ASP A 169 5.45 20.46 -8.52
C ASP A 169 4.04 20.48 -7.94
N SER A 170 3.95 20.56 -6.62
CA SER A 170 2.68 20.60 -5.91
C SER A 170 2.51 21.95 -5.21
N ARG A 171 1.30 22.50 -5.22
CA ARG A 171 0.96 23.71 -4.46
C ARG A 171 0.10 23.35 -3.26
N PRO A 172 0.70 23.23 -2.06
CA PRO A 172 -0.07 22.97 -0.85
C PRO A 172 -0.96 24.15 -0.46
N VAL A 173 -2.21 23.86 -0.11
CA VAL A 173 -3.16 24.81 0.50
C VAL A 173 -3.49 24.32 1.91
N LEU A 174 -3.38 25.22 2.89
CA LEU A 174 -3.81 24.96 4.27
C LEU A 174 -5.33 25.04 4.35
N ASP A 175 -5.95 23.96 4.78
CA ASP A 175 -7.34 23.95 5.18
C ASP A 175 -7.46 24.53 6.60
N LYS A 176 -7.97 25.76 6.70
CA LYS A 176 -8.11 26.48 7.96
C LYS A 176 -9.09 25.82 8.94
N ALA A 177 -10.03 25.00 8.46
CA ALA A 177 -10.99 24.33 9.33
C ALA A 177 -10.37 23.12 10.04
N THR A 178 -9.42 22.45 9.38
CA THR A 178 -8.84 21.18 9.87
C THR A 178 -7.37 21.29 10.28
N GLY A 179 -6.69 22.38 9.92
CA GLY A 179 -5.23 22.54 10.09
C GLY A 179 -4.41 21.61 9.19
N ALA A 180 -5.06 20.90 8.25
CA ALA A 180 -4.40 19.97 7.34
C ALA A 180 -3.91 20.69 6.08
N ILE A 181 -2.84 20.16 5.49
CA ILE A 181 -2.38 20.61 4.17
C ILE A 181 -2.92 19.66 3.11
N GLN A 182 -3.43 20.24 2.02
CA GLN A 182 -3.91 19.53 0.85
C GLN A 182 -3.10 19.99 -0.37
N ALA A 183 -2.57 19.05 -1.15
CA ALA A 183 -1.99 19.36 -2.46
C ALA A 183 -3.09 19.32 -3.53
N THR A 184 -3.22 20.41 -4.29
CA THR A 184 -4.00 20.49 -5.55
C THR A 184 -3.09 20.32 -6.75
#